data_AF-A0A1Y2CBM3-F1
#
_entry.id   AF-A0A1Y2CBM3-F1
#
_cell.length_a   1.000
_cell.length_b   1.000
_cell.length_c   1.000
_cell.angle_alpha   90.00
_cell.angle_beta   90.00
_cell.angle_gamma   90.00
#
_symmetry.space_group_name_H-M   'P 1'
#
loop_
_entity.id
_entity.type
_entity.pdbx_description
1 polymer ?
#
loop_
_entity_poly.entity_id
_entity_poly.type
_entity_poly.pdbx_seq_one_letter_code
_entity_poly.pdbx_strand_id
1 'polypeptide(L)'
;MDERLKKLEALKKQRESSLKDNKTDVKKEFERSKRNHKEEIRNAKVKREAEILAEKLKAEEEGVDYERVRAMTYSVESVERYEKKERAKEKRKEIDFTDYAQIAAKKYKSLTKALEPNMEKYQEQKLISEIASVAAGTAVVGSAGQVVTADANSSAYAAIGNKPSQESVLKLVKEVEKQNEKRKSFSKRKAHNPDDDVTYINERNMRFNKKISRAYDKHTAEIKAAFERGTAL
;
A
#
# COMPACT_ATOMS: atom_id res chain seq x y z
N MET A 1 14.94 62.63 -22.63
CA MET A 1 13.54 62.15 -22.57
C MET A 1 13.42 60.71 -23.08
N ASP A 2 14.23 60.33 -24.08
CA ASP A 2 14.16 59.02 -24.74
C ASP A 2 14.50 57.82 -23.86
N GLU A 3 15.41 57.95 -22.89
CA GLU A 3 15.74 56.86 -21.95
C GLU A 3 14.58 56.52 -21.00
N ARG A 4 13.81 57.53 -20.57
CA ARG A 4 12.61 57.32 -19.74
C ARG A 4 11.50 56.62 -20.54
N LEU A 5 11.35 56.96 -21.83
CA LEU A 5 10.40 56.30 -22.73
C LEU A 5 10.79 54.84 -22.99
N LYS A 6 12.07 54.56 -23.27
CA LYS A 6 12.59 53.19 -23.42
C LYS A 6 12.37 52.35 -22.15
N LYS A 7 12.60 52.92 -20.96
CA LYS A 7 12.34 52.24 -19.68
C LYS A 7 10.85 51.94 -19.47
N LEU A 8 9.97 52.86 -19.87
CA LEU A 8 8.53 52.69 -19.79
C LEU A 8 8.05 51.58 -20.76
N GLU A 9 8.59 51.52 -21.97
CA GLU A 9 8.30 50.44 -22.93
C GLU A 9 8.80 49.08 -22.42
N ALA A 10 9.99 49.01 -21.82
CA ALA A 10 10.51 47.79 -21.20
C ALA A 10 9.60 47.31 -20.06
N LEU A 11 9.14 48.22 -19.20
CA LEU A 11 8.19 47.90 -18.12
C LEU A 11 6.82 47.44 -18.64
N LYS A 12 6.34 48.02 -19.75
CA LYS A 12 5.11 47.56 -20.41
C LYS A 12 5.28 46.14 -20.96
N LYS A 13 6.39 45.84 -21.65
CA LYS A 13 6.70 44.48 -22.13
C LYS A 13 6.81 43.47 -20.99
N GLN A 14 7.46 43.84 -19.89
CA GLN A 14 7.57 42.98 -18.70
C GLN A 14 6.22 42.76 -18.02
N ARG A 15 5.34 43.77 -18.00
CA ARG A 15 3.97 43.61 -17.50
C ARG A 15 3.17 42.67 -18.39
N GLU A 16 3.27 42.82 -19.71
CA GLU A 16 2.59 41.94 -20.66
C GLU A 16 3.07 40.49 -20.58
N SER A 17 4.38 40.25 -20.41
CA SER A 17 4.92 38.91 -20.19
C SER A 17 4.40 38.33 -18.88
N SER A 18 4.46 39.08 -17.78
CA SER A 18 3.98 38.64 -16.46
C SER A 18 2.48 38.30 -16.49
N LEU A 19 1.66 39.10 -17.20
CA LEU A 19 0.24 38.82 -17.37
C LEU A 19 -0.01 37.54 -18.17
N LYS A 20 0.79 37.28 -19.21
CA LYS A 20 0.72 36.04 -19.98
C LYS A 20 1.13 34.84 -19.12
N ASP A 21 2.23 34.93 -18.39
CA ASP A 21 2.74 33.87 -17.53
C ASP A 21 1.73 33.52 -16.44
N ASN A 22 1.23 34.53 -15.71
CA ASN A 22 0.18 34.36 -14.71
C ASN A 22 -1.07 33.70 -15.30
N LYS A 23 -1.51 34.11 -16.51
CA LYS A 23 -2.65 33.48 -17.19
C LYS A 23 -2.36 32.03 -17.56
N THR A 24 -1.13 31.70 -17.98
CA THR A 24 -0.75 30.30 -18.26
C THR A 24 -0.69 29.47 -16.98
N ASP A 25 -0.24 30.03 -15.87
CA ASP A 25 -0.11 29.31 -14.61
C ASP A 25 -1.48 29.06 -13.97
N VAL A 26 -2.39 30.04 -13.99
CA VAL A 26 -3.79 29.84 -13.58
C VAL A 26 -4.45 28.73 -14.41
N LYS A 27 -4.21 28.70 -15.73
CA LYS A 27 -4.69 27.61 -16.60
C LYS A 27 -4.08 26.26 -16.21
N LYS A 28 -2.76 26.18 -15.99
CA LYS A 28 -2.09 24.95 -15.57
C LYS A 28 -2.57 24.45 -14.21
N GLU A 29 -2.82 25.34 -13.25
CA GLU A 29 -3.40 24.98 -11.95
C GLU A 29 -4.83 24.47 -12.07
N PHE A 30 -5.65 25.12 -12.90
CA PHE A 30 -7.00 24.65 -13.22
C PHE A 30 -7.00 23.30 -13.96
N GLU A 31 -6.01 23.05 -14.82
CA GLU A 31 -5.82 21.74 -15.43
C GLU A 31 -5.37 20.70 -14.39
N ARG A 32 -4.47 21.05 -13.47
CA ARG A 32 -4.04 20.17 -12.37
C ARG A 32 -5.19 19.80 -11.46
N SER A 33 -6.09 20.73 -11.14
CA SER A 33 -7.26 20.45 -10.30
C SER A 33 -8.25 19.51 -10.99
N LYS A 34 -8.27 19.47 -12.33
CA LYS A 34 -9.07 18.54 -13.12
C LYS A 34 -8.40 17.18 -13.38
N ARG A 35 -7.12 17.00 -13.04
CA ARG A 35 -6.42 15.73 -13.28
C ARG A 35 -6.86 14.68 -12.28
N ASN A 36 -7.55 13.66 -12.78
CA ASN A 36 -7.83 12.46 -12.02
C ASN A 36 -6.63 11.50 -12.13
N HIS A 37 -5.88 11.32 -11.04
CA HIS A 37 -4.72 10.43 -11.01
C HIS A 37 -5.02 8.99 -11.51
N LYS A 38 -6.23 8.49 -11.25
CA LYS A 38 -6.68 7.17 -11.75
C LYS A 38 -6.80 7.13 -13.28
N GLU A 39 -7.29 8.20 -13.90
CA GLU A 39 -7.43 8.30 -15.36
C GLU A 39 -6.07 8.44 -16.02
N GLU A 40 -5.14 9.18 -15.41
CA GLU A 40 -3.76 9.26 -15.89
C GLU A 40 -3.08 7.90 -15.90
N ILE A 41 -3.24 7.11 -14.82
CA ILE A 41 -2.72 5.73 -14.77
C ILE A 41 -3.35 4.87 -15.88
N ARG A 42 -4.66 4.99 -16.11
CA ARG A 42 -5.35 4.24 -17.17
C ARG A 42 -4.82 4.63 -18.55
N ASN A 43 -4.75 5.93 -18.84
CA ASN A 43 -4.26 6.44 -20.12
C ASN A 43 -2.80 6.06 -20.35
N ALA A 44 -1.96 6.07 -19.31
CA ALA A 44 -0.58 5.61 -19.41
C ALA A 44 -0.47 4.11 -19.73
N LYS A 45 -1.38 3.27 -19.22
CA LYS A 45 -1.44 1.85 -19.60
C LYS A 45 -1.84 1.68 -21.06
N VAL A 46 -2.89 2.36 -21.50
CA VAL A 46 -3.36 2.31 -22.89
C VAL A 46 -2.27 2.78 -23.85
N LYS A 47 -1.54 3.86 -23.51
CA LYS A 47 -0.41 4.33 -24.32
C LYS A 47 0.71 3.29 -24.41
N ARG A 48 1.09 2.66 -23.30
CA ARG A 48 2.10 1.57 -23.32
C ARG A 48 1.64 0.37 -24.15
N GLU A 49 0.37 -0.01 -24.04
CA GLU A 49 -0.20 -1.10 -24.85
C GLU A 49 -0.17 -0.74 -26.35
N ALA A 50 -0.51 0.50 -26.70
CA ALA A 50 -0.41 0.99 -28.07
C ALA A 50 1.04 1.05 -28.58
N GLU A 51 1.99 1.46 -27.75
CA GLU A 51 3.43 1.44 -28.07
C GLU A 51 3.91 0.01 -28.34
N ILE A 52 3.57 -0.95 -27.46
CA ILE A 52 3.92 -2.37 -27.65
C ILE A 52 3.31 -2.92 -28.94
N LEU A 53 2.05 -2.59 -29.25
CA LEU A 53 1.42 -3.00 -30.51
C LEU A 53 2.09 -2.38 -31.72
N ALA A 54 2.47 -1.10 -31.65
CA ALA A 54 3.18 -0.42 -32.72
C ALA A 54 4.58 -1.02 -32.95
N GLU A 55 5.30 -1.39 -31.89
CA GLU A 55 6.59 -2.09 -32.01
C GLU A 55 6.44 -3.49 -32.62
N LYS A 56 5.37 -4.23 -32.27
CA LYS A 56 5.08 -5.51 -32.89
C LYS A 56 4.79 -5.39 -34.38
N LEU A 57 3.97 -4.41 -34.77
CA LEU A 57 3.68 -4.15 -36.19
C LEU A 57 4.95 -3.80 -36.96
N LYS A 58 5.82 -2.95 -36.39
CA LYS A 58 7.13 -2.64 -37.01
C LYS A 58 8.00 -3.88 -37.17
N ALA A 59 8.06 -4.74 -36.15
CA ALA A 59 8.81 -5.99 -36.23
C ALA A 59 8.26 -6.93 -37.31
N GLU A 60 6.93 -7.01 -37.46
CA GLU A 60 6.26 -7.76 -38.54
C GLU A 60 6.57 -7.17 -39.93
N GLU A 61 6.52 -5.85 -40.10
CA GLU A 61 6.88 -5.15 -41.34
C GLU A 61 8.35 -5.37 -41.75
N GLU A 62 9.26 -5.40 -40.77
CA GLU A 62 10.68 -5.65 -40.97
C GLU A 62 11.01 -7.15 -41.12
N GLY A 63 10.05 -8.05 -40.86
CA GLY A 63 10.24 -9.49 -40.88
C GLY A 63 11.15 -10.03 -39.76
N VAL A 64 11.29 -9.27 -38.66
CA VAL A 64 12.12 -9.63 -37.50
C VAL A 64 11.23 -10.13 -36.36
N ASP A 65 11.69 -11.13 -35.63
CA ASP A 65 11.00 -11.60 -34.44
C ASP A 65 11.04 -10.56 -33.31
N TYR A 66 9.86 -10.04 -32.93
CA TYR A 66 9.68 -9.06 -31.86
C TYR A 66 10.26 -9.53 -30.52
N GLU A 67 10.10 -10.82 -30.19
CA GLU A 67 10.58 -11.33 -28.90
C GLU A 67 12.11 -11.31 -28.82
N ARG A 68 12.77 -11.55 -29.95
CA ARG A 68 14.23 -11.49 -30.07
C ARG A 68 14.76 -10.06 -29.87
N VAL A 69 14.15 -9.08 -30.54
CA VAL A 69 14.53 -7.66 -30.40
C VAL A 69 14.30 -7.20 -28.96
N ARG A 70 13.16 -7.57 -28.37
CA ARG A 70 12.85 -7.24 -26.98
C ARG A 70 13.84 -7.88 -26.00
N ALA A 71 14.23 -9.14 -26.21
CA ALA A 71 15.21 -9.82 -25.35
C ALA A 71 16.57 -9.11 -25.33
N MET A 72 16.99 -8.51 -26.44
CA MET A 72 18.24 -7.74 -26.53
C MET A 72 18.24 -6.47 -25.67
N THR A 73 17.07 -5.95 -25.31
CA THR A 73 16.94 -4.75 -24.46
C THR A 73 17.06 -5.06 -22.96
N TYR A 74 16.97 -6.33 -22.56
CA TYR A 74 17.08 -6.73 -21.15
C TYR A 74 18.54 -6.78 -20.71
N SER A 75 18.90 -5.91 -19.76
CA SER A 75 20.18 -6.00 -19.05
C SER A 75 20.09 -6.97 -17.87
N VAL A 76 21.21 -7.60 -17.50
CA VAL A 76 21.29 -8.51 -16.33
C VAL A 76 20.75 -7.82 -15.07
N GLU A 77 21.14 -6.57 -14.82
CA GLU A 77 20.63 -5.81 -13.67
C GLU A 77 19.10 -5.60 -13.70
N SER A 78 18.53 -5.38 -14.88
CA SER A 78 17.08 -5.18 -15.02
C SER A 78 16.31 -6.45 -14.67
N VAL A 79 16.84 -7.61 -15.07
CA VAL A 79 16.30 -8.94 -14.75
C VAL A 79 16.41 -9.21 -13.26
N GLU A 80 17.58 -8.99 -12.64
CA GLU A 80 17.75 -9.20 -11.19
C GLU A 80 16.81 -8.33 -10.34
N ARG A 81 16.63 -7.06 -10.71
CA ARG A 81 15.69 -6.15 -10.05
C ARG A 81 14.25 -6.66 -10.20
N TYR A 82 13.89 -7.14 -11.39
CA TYR A 82 12.57 -7.72 -11.66
C TYR A 82 12.34 -8.99 -10.83
N GLU A 83 13.28 -9.93 -10.83
CA GLU A 83 13.21 -11.16 -10.03
C GLU A 83 13.16 -10.88 -8.54
N LYS A 84 13.92 -9.90 -8.04
CA LYS A 84 13.86 -9.48 -6.63
C LYS A 84 12.46 -8.95 -6.30
N LYS A 85 11.83 -8.22 -7.22
CA LYS A 85 10.46 -7.73 -7.07
C LYS A 85 9.44 -8.87 -7.10
N GLU A 86 9.56 -9.83 -8.01
CA GLU A 86 8.69 -11.00 -8.10
C GLU A 86 8.82 -11.89 -6.86
N ARG A 87 10.05 -12.24 -6.42
CA ARG A 87 10.28 -12.97 -5.17
C ARG A 87 9.68 -12.26 -3.96
N ALA A 88 9.79 -10.93 -3.89
CA ALA A 88 9.17 -10.16 -2.82
C ALA A 88 7.63 -10.17 -2.89
N LYS A 89 7.04 -10.18 -4.08
CA LYS A 89 5.59 -10.34 -4.26
C LYS A 89 5.13 -11.74 -3.87
N GLU A 90 5.84 -12.79 -4.29
CA GLU A 90 5.53 -14.18 -3.94
C GLU A 90 5.53 -14.40 -2.44
N LYS A 91 6.54 -13.89 -1.73
CA LYS A 91 6.58 -13.91 -0.25
C LYS A 91 5.43 -13.15 0.41
N ARG A 92 4.83 -12.18 -0.29
CA ARG A 92 3.67 -11.39 0.20
C ARG A 92 2.33 -12.00 -0.16
N LYS A 93 2.25 -12.86 -1.19
CA LYS A 93 1.02 -13.59 -1.53
C LYS A 93 0.51 -14.25 -0.25
N GLU A 94 -0.79 -14.12 0.00
CA GLU A 94 -1.40 -14.75 1.16
C GLU A 94 -1.37 -16.26 0.92
N ILE A 95 -0.41 -16.91 1.57
CA ILE A 95 -0.40 -18.36 1.76
C ILE A 95 -1.63 -18.71 2.60
N ASP A 96 -2.21 -19.88 2.34
CA ASP A 96 -3.33 -20.40 3.11
C ASP A 96 -3.09 -20.32 4.62
N PHE A 97 -4.19 -20.29 5.37
CA PHE A 97 -4.14 -20.27 6.83
C PHE A 97 -3.31 -21.47 7.33
N THR A 98 -2.22 -21.18 8.04
CA THR A 98 -1.37 -22.17 8.70
C THR A 98 -1.65 -22.20 10.21
N ASP A 99 -1.28 -21.11 10.90
CA ASP A 99 -1.39 -20.96 12.35
C ASP A 99 -1.71 -19.52 12.76
N TYR A 100 -2.41 -19.37 13.89
CA TYR A 100 -2.76 -18.08 14.47
C TYR A 100 -1.53 -17.27 14.89
N ALA A 101 -0.45 -17.89 15.39
CA ALA A 101 0.75 -17.16 15.79
C ALA A 101 1.47 -16.57 14.57
N GLN A 102 1.54 -17.31 13.46
CA GLN A 102 2.12 -16.81 12.21
C GLN A 102 1.33 -15.61 11.65
N ILE A 103 0.00 -15.67 11.72
CA ILE A 103 -0.87 -14.57 11.29
C ILE A 103 -0.71 -13.35 12.21
N ALA A 104 -0.64 -13.56 13.52
CA ALA A 104 -0.37 -12.50 14.49
C ALA A 104 0.98 -11.83 14.21
N ALA A 105 2.04 -12.61 13.96
CA ALA A 105 3.36 -12.09 13.62
C ALA A 105 3.36 -11.31 12.29
N LYS A 106 2.65 -11.78 11.27
CA LYS A 106 2.48 -11.06 9.99
C LYS A 106 1.74 -9.74 10.19
N LYS A 107 0.65 -9.75 10.98
CA LYS A 107 -0.11 -8.54 11.33
C LYS A 107 0.76 -7.56 12.09
N TYR A 108 1.51 -8.03 13.10
CA TYR A 108 2.43 -7.21 13.88
C TYR A 108 3.47 -6.53 12.99
N LYS A 109 4.16 -7.28 12.12
CA LYS A 109 5.14 -6.73 11.16
C LYS A 109 4.51 -5.69 10.22
N SER A 110 3.26 -5.88 9.82
CA SER A 110 2.55 -4.89 8.99
C SER A 110 2.23 -3.62 9.77
N LEU A 111 1.81 -3.73 11.03
CA LEU A 111 1.50 -2.59 11.89
C LEU A 111 2.76 -1.80 12.25
N THR A 112 3.85 -2.50 12.57
CA THR A 112 5.14 -1.87 12.90
C THR A 112 5.73 -1.15 11.70
N LYS A 113 5.55 -1.68 10.48
CA LYS A 113 5.97 -1.01 9.25
C LYS A 113 5.15 0.26 8.96
N ALA A 114 3.89 0.29 9.39
CA ALA A 114 3.01 1.44 9.21
C ALA A 114 3.16 2.49 10.32
N LEU A 115 3.92 2.17 11.39
CA LEU A 115 4.14 3.08 12.50
C LEU A 115 5.20 4.12 12.11
N GLU A 116 4.84 5.39 12.19
CA GLU A 116 5.74 6.52 11.96
C GLU A 116 6.03 7.21 13.30
N PRO A 117 7.20 6.95 13.93
CA PRO A 117 7.55 7.56 15.21
C PRO A 117 7.94 9.04 15.05
N ASN A 118 7.51 9.88 15.99
CA ASN A 118 7.98 11.26 16.07
C ASN A 118 9.31 11.29 16.84
N MET A 119 10.40 11.55 16.12
CA MET A 119 11.76 11.52 16.68
C MET A 119 12.04 12.68 17.64
N GLU A 120 11.43 13.85 17.43
CA GLU A 120 11.62 15.03 18.29
C GLU A 120 11.02 14.78 19.68
N LYS A 121 9.75 14.37 19.73
CA LYS A 121 9.07 14.02 20.99
C LYS A 121 9.80 12.88 21.73
N TYR A 122 10.37 11.94 20.98
CA TYR A 122 11.17 10.86 21.55
C TYR A 122 12.45 11.39 22.21
N GLN A 123 13.17 12.30 21.55
CA GLN A 123 14.39 12.92 22.10
C GLN A 123 14.09 13.73 23.36
N GLU A 124 13.03 14.52 23.36
CA GLU A 124 12.57 15.28 24.54
C GLU A 124 12.27 14.35 25.72
N GLN A 125 11.48 13.29 25.48
CA GLN A 125 11.14 12.31 26.52
C GLN A 125 12.36 11.52 27.01
N LYS A 126 13.29 11.19 26.10
CA LYS A 126 14.54 10.52 26.44
C LYS A 126 15.37 11.38 27.41
N LEU A 127 15.58 12.65 27.09
CA LEU A 127 16.31 13.57 27.96
C LEU A 127 15.64 13.73 29.34
N ILE A 128 14.31 13.89 29.38
CA ILE A 128 13.55 13.97 30.64
C ILE A 128 13.74 12.70 31.47
N SER A 129 13.67 11.53 30.84
CA SER A 129 13.85 10.23 31.52
C SER A 129 15.27 10.04 32.04
N GLU A 130 16.28 10.47 31.27
CA GLU A 130 17.68 10.41 31.68
C GLU A 130 17.92 11.32 32.89
N ILE A 131 17.44 12.57 32.87
CA ILE A 131 17.54 13.51 34.00
C ILE A 131 16.84 12.94 35.24
N ALA A 132 15.60 12.45 35.09
CA ALA A 132 14.84 11.90 36.20
C ALA A 132 15.51 10.67 36.82
N SER A 133 16.12 9.81 35.99
CA SER A 133 16.80 8.60 36.45
C SER A 133 18.12 8.87 37.19
N VAL A 134 18.86 9.89 36.77
CA VAL A 134 20.05 10.39 37.48
C VAL A 134 19.64 11.00 38.81
N ALA A 135 18.58 11.82 38.83
CA ALA A 135 18.07 12.43 40.06
C ALA A 135 17.55 11.39 41.07
N ALA A 136 16.95 10.31 40.60
CA ALA A 136 16.46 9.19 41.42
C ALA A 136 17.57 8.21 41.85
N GLY A 137 18.84 8.43 41.46
CA GLY A 137 19.97 7.57 41.82
C GLY A 137 19.91 6.14 41.25
N THR A 138 19.03 5.89 40.29
CA THR A 138 18.77 4.56 39.68
C THR A 138 19.51 4.36 38.36
N ALA A 139 20.16 5.41 37.85
CA ALA A 139 21.00 5.34 36.66
C ALA A 139 22.46 5.69 37.00
N VAL A 140 23.38 4.87 36.51
CA VAL A 140 24.82 5.16 36.55
C VAL A 140 25.21 5.80 35.21
N VAL A 141 25.86 6.97 35.25
CA VAL A 141 26.46 7.58 34.07
C VAL A 141 27.70 6.76 33.72
N GLY A 142 27.67 6.03 32.60
CA GLY A 142 28.83 5.31 32.11
C GLY A 142 29.95 6.28 31.69
N SER A 143 31.19 5.78 31.58
CA SER A 143 32.39 6.58 31.28
C SER A 143 32.36 7.37 29.95
N ALA A 144 31.41 7.07 29.06
CA ALA A 144 31.21 7.75 27.78
C ALA A 144 29.99 8.71 27.77
N GLY A 145 29.43 9.06 28.93
CA GLY A 145 28.27 9.96 29.04
C GLY A 145 26.93 9.32 28.69
N GLN A 146 26.90 8.00 28.49
CA GLN A 146 25.67 7.26 28.22
C GLN A 146 24.99 6.89 29.54
N VAL A 147 23.77 7.41 29.75
CA VAL A 147 22.91 7.04 30.88
C VAL A 147 22.27 5.69 30.57
N VAL A 148 22.67 4.65 31.29
CA VAL A 148 22.11 3.29 31.13
C VAL A 148 20.96 3.13 32.11
N THR A 149 19.74 3.32 31.64
CA THR A 149 18.54 2.94 32.39
C THR A 149 17.85 1.75 31.72
N ALA A 150 17.70 0.67 32.47
CA ALA A 150 16.50 -0.17 32.56
C ALA A 150 16.92 -1.61 32.88
N ASP A 151 17.03 -1.93 34.17
CA ASP A 151 16.74 -3.30 34.59
C ASP A 151 15.23 -3.54 34.43
N ALA A 152 14.83 -4.76 34.07
CA ALA A 152 13.43 -5.15 33.88
C ALA A 152 12.58 -4.94 35.15
N ASN A 153 13.24 -4.85 36.31
CA ASN A 153 12.61 -4.62 37.62
C ASN A 153 12.59 -3.14 38.05
N SER A 154 13.05 -2.21 37.22
CA SER A 154 13.05 -0.78 37.58
C SER A 154 11.64 -0.20 37.58
N SER A 155 11.19 0.35 38.71
CA SER A 155 9.87 0.98 38.85
C SER A 155 9.73 2.32 38.10
N ALA A 156 10.77 2.78 37.40
CA ALA A 156 10.76 4.03 36.65
C ALA A 156 9.65 4.10 35.58
N TYR A 157 9.20 2.96 35.04
CA TYR A 157 8.08 2.92 34.09
C TYR A 157 6.71 3.21 34.74
N ALA A 158 6.57 3.00 36.05
CA ALA A 158 5.34 3.19 36.81
C ALA A 158 5.24 4.61 37.42
N ALA A 159 6.20 5.50 37.12
CA ALA A 159 6.16 6.87 37.60
C ALA A 159 4.88 7.59 37.13
N ILE A 160 4.18 8.20 38.09
CA ILE A 160 2.86 8.86 37.96
C ILE A 160 2.84 9.96 36.87
N GLY A 161 4.02 10.43 36.41
CA GLY A 161 4.17 11.44 35.37
C GLY A 161 4.04 10.96 33.93
N ASN A 162 4.03 9.64 33.64
CA ASN A 162 3.93 9.13 32.26
C ASN A 162 2.48 9.07 31.75
N LYS A 163 1.77 10.20 31.82
CA LYS A 163 0.42 10.32 31.24
C LYS A 163 0.55 10.62 29.74
N PRO A 164 0.07 9.75 28.83
CA PRO A 164 0.13 10.02 27.41
C PRO A 164 -0.69 11.25 27.05
N SER A 165 -0.22 12.02 26.07
CA SER A 165 -1.00 13.13 25.50
C SER A 165 -2.31 12.62 24.90
N GLN A 166 -3.37 13.43 25.01
CA GLN A 166 -4.68 13.13 24.43
C GLN A 166 -4.58 12.87 22.91
N GLU A 167 -3.69 13.57 22.20
CA GLU A 167 -3.44 13.33 20.78
C GLU A 167 -2.95 11.90 20.50
N SER A 168 -2.05 11.39 21.33
CA SER A 168 -1.50 10.03 21.21
C SER A 168 -2.58 8.98 21.46
N VAL A 169 -3.46 9.23 22.44
CA VAL A 169 -4.62 8.38 22.71
C VAL A 169 -5.58 8.36 21.52
N LEU A 170 -5.90 9.53 20.95
CA LEU A 170 -6.76 9.62 19.77
C LEU A 170 -6.17 8.91 18.55
N LYS A 171 -4.85 8.98 18.33
CA LYS A 171 -4.17 8.22 17.27
C LYS A 171 -4.31 6.72 17.46
N LEU A 172 -4.15 6.24 18.70
CA LEU A 172 -4.34 4.82 19.04
C LEU A 172 -5.79 4.37 18.77
N VAL A 173 -6.77 5.14 19.23
CA VAL A 173 -8.20 4.83 19.03
C VAL A 173 -8.52 4.71 17.53
N LYS A 174 -8.09 5.69 16.72
CA LYS A 174 -8.29 5.65 15.26
C LYS A 174 -7.67 4.41 14.61
N GLU A 175 -6.47 4.00 15.04
CA GLU A 175 -5.84 2.79 14.49
C GLU A 175 -6.58 1.52 14.93
N VAL A 176 -7.10 1.46 16.16
CA VAL A 176 -7.93 0.33 16.64
C VAL A 176 -9.23 0.24 15.83
N GLU A 177 -9.91 1.36 15.58
CA GLU A 177 -11.11 1.40 14.73
C GLU A 177 -10.83 0.89 13.31
N LYS A 178 -9.74 1.36 12.69
CA LYS A 178 -9.29 0.90 11.38
C LYS A 178 -8.98 -0.60 11.37
N GLN A 179 -8.40 -1.13 12.44
CA GLN A 179 -8.18 -2.57 12.58
C GLN A 179 -9.49 -3.35 12.68
N ASN A 180 -10.49 -2.81 13.39
CA ASN A 180 -11.82 -3.41 13.48
C ASN A 180 -12.54 -3.43 12.12
N GLU A 181 -12.45 -2.36 11.34
CA GLU A 181 -13.00 -2.30 9.97
C GLU A 181 -12.33 -3.32 9.03
N LYS A 182 -11.01 -3.45 9.10
CA LYS A 182 -10.25 -4.48 8.36
C LYS A 182 -10.68 -5.89 8.77
N ARG A 183 -10.93 -6.12 10.07
CA ARG A 183 -11.40 -7.43 10.57
C ARG A 183 -12.80 -7.75 10.06
N LYS A 184 -13.71 -6.77 10.03
CA LYS A 184 -15.08 -6.94 9.50
C LYS A 184 -15.07 -7.27 8.00
N SER A 185 -14.17 -6.66 7.23
CA SER A 185 -14.05 -6.87 5.78
C SER A 185 -13.20 -8.08 5.37
N PHE A 186 -12.61 -8.81 6.31
CA PHE A 186 -11.78 -9.99 6.04
C PHE A 186 -12.57 -11.11 5.32
N SER A 187 -13.77 -11.41 5.82
CA SER A 187 -14.68 -12.36 5.16
C SER A 187 -15.57 -11.63 4.16
N LYS A 188 -15.09 -11.48 2.92
CA LYS A 188 -15.90 -10.91 1.83
C LYS A 188 -17.00 -11.88 1.42
N ARG A 189 -18.26 -11.42 1.41
CA ARG A 189 -19.37 -12.19 0.83
C ARG A 189 -19.15 -12.27 -0.68
N LYS A 190 -19.22 -13.48 -1.25
CA LYS A 190 -19.31 -13.64 -2.71
C LYS A 190 -20.68 -13.11 -3.14
N ALA A 191 -20.73 -12.35 -4.22
CA ALA A 191 -22.01 -11.93 -4.81
C ALA A 191 -22.83 -13.18 -5.18
N HIS A 192 -24.14 -13.13 -4.95
CA HIS A 192 -25.05 -14.18 -5.39
C HIS A 192 -25.24 -14.05 -6.90
N ASN A 193 -24.97 -15.12 -7.64
CA ASN A 193 -25.27 -15.18 -9.07
C ASN A 193 -26.71 -15.70 -9.22
N PRO A 194 -27.66 -14.93 -9.79
CA PRO A 194 -29.03 -15.41 -9.97
C PRO A 194 -29.16 -16.56 -10.95
N ASP A 195 -28.16 -16.77 -11.81
CA ASP A 195 -28.16 -17.83 -12.84
C ASP A 195 -27.61 -19.18 -12.33
N ASP A 196 -27.11 -19.25 -11.09
CA ASP A 196 -26.59 -20.50 -10.52
C ASP A 196 -27.75 -21.41 -10.07
N ASP A 197 -27.65 -22.72 -10.34
CA ASP A 197 -28.64 -23.71 -9.89
C ASP A 197 -28.80 -23.72 -8.36
N VAL A 198 -30.03 -23.49 -7.90
CA VAL A 198 -30.36 -23.41 -6.49
C VAL A 198 -30.53 -24.81 -5.89
N THR A 199 -29.50 -25.28 -5.20
CA THR A 199 -29.50 -26.59 -4.51
C THR A 199 -29.97 -26.54 -3.05
N TYR A 200 -30.54 -25.42 -2.59
CA TYR A 200 -30.87 -25.20 -1.18
C TYR A 200 -32.23 -24.55 -0.98
N ILE A 201 -32.86 -24.83 0.17
CA ILE A 201 -34.17 -24.27 0.53
C ILE A 201 -34.03 -23.04 1.45
N ASN A 202 -33.01 -23.00 2.32
CA ASN A 202 -32.76 -21.89 3.25
C ASN A 202 -31.27 -21.49 3.30
N GLU A 203 -30.95 -20.34 3.90
CA GLU A 203 -29.57 -19.84 3.96
C GLU A 203 -28.63 -20.77 4.76
N ARG A 204 -29.15 -21.43 5.80
CA ARG A 204 -28.38 -22.37 6.62
C ARG A 204 -27.98 -23.61 5.80
N ASN A 205 -28.90 -24.10 4.97
CA ASN A 205 -28.71 -25.20 4.04
C ASN A 205 -27.73 -24.78 2.93
N MET A 206 -27.85 -23.59 2.36
CA MET A 206 -26.86 -23.05 1.41
C MET A 206 -25.44 -23.08 1.98
N ARG A 207 -25.25 -22.59 3.22
CA ARG A 207 -23.94 -22.59 3.88
C ARG A 207 -23.43 -24.00 4.16
N PHE A 208 -24.32 -24.93 4.49
CA PHE A 208 -24.00 -26.34 4.71
C PHE A 208 -23.59 -27.03 3.40
N ASN A 209 -24.38 -26.89 2.34
CA ASN A 209 -24.06 -27.41 1.00
C ASN A 209 -22.72 -26.86 0.52
N LYS A 210 -22.46 -25.56 0.69
CA LYS A 210 -21.16 -24.95 0.36
C LYS A 210 -20.00 -25.49 1.20
N LYS A 211 -20.24 -25.93 2.43
CA LYS A 211 -19.22 -26.58 3.27
C LYS A 211 -18.91 -27.99 2.77
N ILE A 212 -19.94 -28.75 2.42
CA ILE A 212 -19.81 -30.09 1.83
C ILE A 212 -19.09 -30.00 0.49
N SER A 213 -19.52 -29.08 -0.38
CA SER A 213 -18.98 -28.93 -1.73
C SER A 213 -17.46 -28.72 -1.70
N ARG A 214 -16.95 -27.85 -0.80
CA ARG A 214 -15.51 -27.63 -0.61
C ARG A 214 -14.70 -28.90 -0.30
N ALA A 215 -15.30 -29.87 0.40
CA ALA A 215 -14.63 -31.09 0.81
C ALA A 215 -14.81 -32.23 -0.21
N TYR A 216 -16.00 -32.35 -0.80
CA TYR A 216 -16.40 -33.53 -1.56
C TYR A 216 -16.49 -33.30 -3.07
N ASP A 217 -16.63 -32.06 -3.57
CA ASP A 217 -16.78 -31.80 -5.01
C ASP A 217 -15.62 -32.40 -5.83
N LYS A 218 -14.41 -32.43 -5.25
CA LYS A 218 -13.23 -33.05 -5.89
C LYS A 218 -13.41 -34.55 -6.14
N HIS A 219 -14.17 -35.23 -5.29
CA HIS A 219 -14.40 -36.67 -5.34
C HIS A 219 -15.74 -37.04 -6.00
N THR A 220 -16.71 -36.12 -6.04
CA THR A 220 -18.05 -36.36 -6.59
C THR A 220 -18.28 -35.69 -7.95
N ALA A 221 -17.23 -35.17 -8.58
CA ALA A 221 -17.33 -34.49 -9.88
C ALA A 221 -17.94 -35.38 -10.98
N GLU A 222 -17.52 -36.65 -11.05
CA GLU A 222 -18.06 -37.61 -12.03
C GLU A 222 -19.53 -37.93 -11.79
N ILE A 223 -19.90 -38.13 -10.52
CA ILE A 223 -21.29 -38.38 -10.11
C ILE A 223 -22.18 -37.18 -10.50
N LYS A 224 -21.71 -35.96 -10.22
CA LYS A 224 -22.43 -34.74 -10.60
C LYS A 224 -22.59 -34.61 -12.11
N ALA A 225 -21.52 -34.85 -12.87
CA ALA A 225 -21.56 -34.84 -14.33
C ALA A 225 -22.46 -35.94 -14.92
N ALA A 226 -22.57 -37.10 -14.26
CA ALA A 226 -23.50 -38.16 -14.66
C ALA A 226 -24.96 -37.73 -14.44
N PHE A 227 -25.28 -37.08 -13.32
CA PHE A 227 -26.61 -36.50 -13.10
C PHE A 227 -26.96 -35.45 -14.14
N GLU A 228 -26.03 -34.54 -14.47
CA GLU A 228 -26.21 -33.53 -15.52
C GLU A 228 -26.37 -34.15 -16.92
N ARG A 229 -25.79 -35.33 -17.16
CA ARG A 229 -25.94 -36.13 -18.39
C ARG A 229 -27.16 -37.06 -18.40
N GLY A 230 -28.04 -36.98 -17.41
CA GLY A 230 -29.24 -37.82 -17.36
C GLY A 230 -29.00 -39.23 -16.85
N THR A 231 -28.05 -39.41 -15.92
CA THR A 231 -27.73 -40.67 -15.21
C THR A 231 -27.22 -41.82 -16.09
N ALA A 232 -26.77 -41.53 -17.31
CA ALA A 232 -26.03 -42.49 -18.12
C ALA A 232 -24.62 -42.70 -17.53
N LEU A 233 -24.32 -43.96 -17.17
CA LEU A 233 -22.98 -44.41 -16.76
C LEU A 233 -22.00 -44.36 -17.95
#